data_AF-A0A5K1BLX5-F1
#
_entry.id   AF-A0A5K1BLX5-F1
#
_cell.length_a   1.000
_cell.length_b   1.000
_cell.length_c   1.000
_cell.angle_alpha   90.00
_cell.angle_beta   90.00
_cell.angle_gamma   90.00
#
_symmetry.space_group_name_H-M   'P 1'
#
loop_
_entity.id
_entity.type
_entity.pdbx_description
1 polymer ?
#
loop_
_entity_poly.entity_id
_entity_poly.type
_entity_poly.pdbx_seq_one_letter_code
_entity_poly.pdbx_strand_id
1 'polypeptide(L)' 'FNDMINVPFSSEAFVAALIAFFLDNTLHWRDGGNRTDRGHHWWDKFRSFKTDTRSEEFYSLPFNLNKFFPSV' A
#
# COMPACT_ATOMS: atom_id res chain seq x y z
N PHE A 1 25.30 -5.97 -1.39
CA PHE A 1 24.12 -6.73 -1.85
C PHE A 1 23.63 -7.71 -0.79
N ASN A 2 24.48 -8.59 -0.26
CA ASN A 2 24.10 -9.53 0.79
C ASN A 2 23.55 -8.83 2.05
N ASP A 3 24.23 -7.78 2.53
CA ASP A 3 23.77 -7.03 3.72
C ASP A 3 22.48 -6.24 3.48
N MET A 4 22.26 -5.73 2.27
CA MET A 4 21.02 -5.02 1.94
C MET A 4 19.80 -5.94 2.02
N ILE A 5 19.99 -7.25 1.80
CA ILE A 5 18.94 -8.25 1.93
C ILE A 5 18.86 -8.76 3.37
N ASN A 6 19.98 -9.00 4.05
CA ASN A 6 19.95 -9.52 5.42
C ASN A 6 19.32 -8.55 6.43
N VAL A 7 19.45 -7.24 6.24
CA VAL A 7 18.90 -6.22 7.15
C VAL A 7 17.37 -6.30 7.30
N PRO A 8 16.55 -6.34 6.23
CA PRO A 8 15.11 -6.52 6.38
C PRO A 8 14.74 -7.93 6.88
N PHE A 9 15.45 -8.97 6.45
CA PHE A 9 15.19 -10.36 6.87
C PHE A 9 15.61 -10.66 8.32
N SER A 10 16.41 -9.81 8.97
CA SER A 10 16.71 -9.93 10.41
C SER A 10 15.55 -9.50 11.30
N SER A 11 14.53 -8.83 10.75
CA SER A 11 13.34 -8.42 11.52
C SER A 11 12.26 -9.50 11.46
N GLU A 12 11.95 -10.09 12.61
CA GLU A 12 10.88 -11.10 12.73
C GLU A 12 9.52 -10.55 12.26
N ALA A 13 9.21 -9.29 12.61
CA ALA A 13 8.00 -8.62 12.18
C ALA A 13 7.93 -8.46 10.64
N PHE A 14 9.04 -8.11 10.00
CA PHE A 14 9.10 -8.00 8.55
C PHE A 14 8.89 -9.36 7.87
N VAL A 15 9.54 -10.42 8.38
CA VAL A 15 9.39 -11.78 7.84
C VAL A 15 7.97 -12.29 8.04
N ALA A 16 7.37 -12.07 9.21
CA ALA A 16 5.98 -12.45 9.47
C ALA A 16 5.00 -11.72 8.55
N ALA A 17 5.19 -10.41 8.35
CA ALA A 17 4.38 -9.61 7.43
C ALA A 17 4.53 -10.08 5.97
N LEU A 18 5.75 -10.44 5.55
CA LEU A 18 6.03 -10.97 4.22
C LEU A 18 5.31 -12.31 3.98
N ILE A 19 5.34 -13.21 4.96
CA ILE A 19 4.65 -14.51 4.90
C ILE A 19 3.14 -14.31 4.85
N ALA A 20 2.59 -13.45 5.72
CA ALA A 20 1.17 -13.13 5.73
C ALA A 20 0.71 -12.55 4.38
N PHE A 21 1.49 -11.61 3.82
CA PHE A 21 1.24 -11.05 2.50
C PHE A 21 1.26 -12.13 1.41
N PHE A 22 2.23 -13.04 1.44
CA PHE A 22 2.31 -14.12 0.46
C PHE A 22 1.10 -15.06 0.53
N LEU A 23 0.67 -15.41 1.74
CA LEU A 23 -0.51 -16.24 1.97
C LEU A 23 -1.79 -15.55 1.50
N ASP A 24 -1.96 -14.25 1.77
CA ASP A 24 -3.13 -13.46 1.32
C ASP A 24 -3.28 -13.41 -0.20
N ASN A 25 -2.16 -13.45 -0.93
CA ASN A 25 -2.15 -13.43 -2.40
C ASN A 25 -2.32 -14.83 -3.01
N THR A 26 -1.82 -15.88 -2.37
CA THR A 26 -1.80 -17.25 -2.93
C THR A 26 -2.99 -18.11 -2.49
N LEU A 27 -3.61 -17.82 -1.34
CA LEU A 27 -4.86 -18.45 -0.93
C LEU A 27 -6.04 -17.91 -1.75
N HIS A 28 -6.29 -18.55 -2.90
CA HIS A 28 -7.49 -18.31 -3.70
C HIS A 28 -8.68 -19.02 -3.04
N TRP A 29 -9.47 -18.25 -2.27
CA TRP A 29 -10.64 -18.79 -1.58
C TRP A 29 -11.80 -18.97 -2.58
N ARG A 30 -12.46 -20.11 -2.49
CA ARG A 30 -13.29 -20.72 -3.54
C ARG A 30 -14.66 -20.05 -3.75
N ASP A 31 -15.03 -19.09 -2.89
CA ASP A 31 -16.35 -18.47 -2.90
C ASP A 31 -16.27 -16.93 -2.94
N GLY A 32 -16.90 -16.35 -3.96
CA GLY A 32 -16.86 -14.92 -4.31
C GLY A 32 -17.50 -13.95 -3.30
N GLY A 33 -17.95 -14.43 -2.13
CA GLY A 33 -18.57 -13.61 -1.08
C GLY A 33 -17.60 -12.81 -0.22
N ASN A 34 -16.32 -13.22 -0.12
CA ASN A 34 -15.37 -12.65 0.85
C ASN A 34 -14.50 -11.50 0.31
N ARG A 35 -14.84 -10.90 -0.84
CA ARG A 35 -14.12 -9.70 -1.33
C ARG A 35 -14.23 -8.51 -0.36
N THR A 36 -15.25 -8.51 0.51
CA THR A 36 -15.48 -7.44 1.49
C THR A 36 -14.65 -7.57 2.78
N ASP A 37 -14.15 -8.78 3.10
CA ASP A 37 -13.42 -9.06 4.35
C ASP A 37 -11.91 -8.93 4.19
N ARG A 38 -11.40 -8.94 2.95
CA ARG A 38 -9.99 -8.68 2.71
C ARG A 38 -9.75 -7.19 2.95
N GLY A 39 -8.77 -6.88 3.78
CA GLY A 39 -8.27 -5.52 4.00
C GLY A 39 -7.83 -4.79 2.72
N HIS A 40 -7.92 -5.42 1.54
CA HIS A 40 -7.83 -4.75 0.24
C HIS A 40 -8.70 -3.49 0.15
N HIS A 41 -9.91 -3.47 0.71
CA HIS A 41 -10.71 -2.23 0.73
C HIS A 41 -10.03 -1.11 1.55
N TRP A 42 -9.30 -1.46 2.61
CA TRP A 42 -8.48 -0.52 3.37
C TRP A 42 -7.26 -0.06 2.56
N TRP A 43 -6.58 -0.99 1.87
CA TRP A 43 -5.43 -0.70 1.00
C TRP A 43 -5.79 0.09 -0.26
N ASP A 44 -7.01 -0.04 -0.79
CA ASP A 44 -7.47 0.66 -2.00
C ASP A 44 -7.40 2.19 -1.85
N LYS A 45 -7.59 2.72 -0.64
CA LYS A 45 -7.47 4.16 -0.35
C LYS A 45 -6.05 4.68 -0.56
N PHE A 46 -5.05 3.83 -0.36
CA PHE A 46 -3.64 4.17 -0.50
C PHE A 46 -3.07 3.86 -1.90
N ARG A 47 -3.86 3.21 -2.77
CA ARG A 47 -3.43 2.83 -4.12
C ARG A 47 -3.43 4.00 -5.11
N SER A 48 -4.25 5.02 -4.87
CA SER A 48 -4.41 6.15 -5.79
C SER A 48 -4.29 7.49 -5.05
N PHE A 49 -3.41 8.35 -5.55
CA PHE A 49 -3.19 9.71 -5.04
C PHE A 49 -4.48 10.54 -4.95
N LYS A 50 -5.41 10.33 -5.90
CA LYS A 50 -6.68 11.08 -5.98
C LYS A 50 -7.77 10.59 -5.03
N THR A 51 -7.56 9.46 -4.35
CA THR A 51 -8.61 8.82 -3.54
C THR A 51 -8.54 9.19 -2.06
N ASP A 52 -7.42 9.77 -1.60
CA ASP A 52 -7.24 10.21 -0.22
C ASP A 52 -7.04 11.74 -0.15
N THR A 53 -8.01 12.43 0.45
CA THR A 53 -7.98 13.88 0.69
C THR A 53 -6.79 14.32 1.55
N ARG A 54 -6.19 13.42 2.35
CA ARG A 54 -4.95 13.73 3.09
C ARG A 54 -3.74 13.89 2.19
N SER A 55 -3.72 13.25 1.02
CA SER A 55 -2.62 13.38 0.05
C SER A 55 -2.66 14.73 -0.65
N GLU A 56 -3.85 15.27 -0.94
CA GLU A 56 -3.99 16.59 -1.56
C GLU A 56 -3.45 17.72 -0.67
N GLU A 57 -3.77 17.72 0.62
CA GLU A 57 -3.28 18.72 1.57
C GLU A 57 -1.76 18.60 1.79
N PHE A 58 -1.25 17.38 1.95
CA PHE A 58 0.17 17.14 2.23
C PHE A 58 1.09 17.46 1.05
N TYR A 59 0.62 17.25 -0.18
CA TYR A 59 1.36 17.58 -1.41
C TYR A 59 0.87 18.88 -2.06
N SER A 60 0.06 19.68 -1.36
CA SER A 60 -0.36 20.98 -1.84
C SER A 60 0.84 21.91 -1.92
N LEU A 61 1.07 22.47 -3.11
CA LEU A 61 2.12 23.45 -3.30
C LEU A 61 1.58 24.84 -2.90
N PRO A 62 2.36 25.65 -2.17
CA PRO A 62 1.96 27.02 -1.87
C PRO A 62 1.69 27.79 -3.16
N PHE A 63 0.77 28.75 -3.11
CA PHE A 63 0.32 29.56 -4.26
C PHE A 63 -0.42 28.79 -5.38
N ASN A 64 -1.10 27.68 -5.06
CA ASN A 64 -1.90 26.90 -6.02
C ASN A 64 -1.10 26.38 -7.23
N LEU A 65 0.20 26.11 -7.03
CA LEU A 65 1.12 25.64 -8.07
C LEU A 65 0.82 24.21 -8.55
N ASN A 66 -0.01 23.45 -7.82
CA ASN A 66 -0.59 22.18 -8.26
C ASN A 66 -1.35 22.28 -9.60
N LYS A 67 -1.77 23.49 -10.02
CA LYS A 67 -2.36 23.72 -11.35
C LYS A 67 -1.34 23.61 -12.50
N PHE A 68 -0.07 23.90 -12.22
CA PHE A 68 1.01 23.89 -13.22
C PHE A 68 1.83 22.60 -13.20
N PHE A 69 1.82 21.87 -12.08
CA PHE A 69 2.50 20.59 -11.91
C PHE A 69 1.50 19.52 -11.45
N PRO A 70 0.65 19.03 -12.36
CA PRO A 70 -0.30 17.98 -12.03
C PRO A 70 0.45 16.69 -11.66
N SER A 71 0.19 16.18 -10.47
CA SER A 71 0.64 14.87 -10.00
C SER A 71 -0.21 13.77 -10.68
N VAL A 72 0.21 13.39 -11.88
CA VAL A 72 -0.28 12.21 -12.61
C VAL A 72 0.60 11.00 -12.35
#